data_AF-A0A2D8P7H0-F1
#
_entry.id   AF-A0A2D8P7H0-F1
#
_cell.length_a   1.000
_cell.length_b   1.000
_cell.length_c   1.000
_cell.angle_alpha   90.00
_cell.angle_beta   90.00
_cell.angle_gamma   90.00
#
_symmetry.space_group_name_H-M   'P 1'
#
loop_
_entity.id
_entity.type
_entity.pdbx_description
1 polymer ?
#
loop_
_entity_poly.entity_id
_entity_poly.type
_entity_poly.pdbx_seq_one_letter_code
_entity_poly.pdbx_strand_id
1 'polypeptide(L)'
;MQNIERWMIGGVALLALAACDDTMTGSADTGLSGTQAQFTAMEAPCTSQAARLTGASAASVTVLDQIQTGGGPILTLAAGGSNYTCRLEADGSVTVFSEFAN
;
A
#
# COMPACT_ATOMS: atom_id res chain seq x y z
N MET A 1 5.47 -30.77 30.51
CA MET A 1 5.16 -31.80 29.48
C MET A 1 3.69 -32.12 29.57
N GLN A 2 2.84 -31.47 28.78
CA GLN A 2 1.46 -31.88 28.53
C GLN A 2 1.17 -31.60 27.06
N ASN A 3 1.54 -32.58 26.24
CA ASN A 3 0.99 -32.76 24.91
C ASN A 3 -0.32 -33.52 25.12
N ILE A 4 -1.44 -33.02 24.59
CA ILE A 4 -2.45 -33.91 24.02
C ILE A 4 -3.33 -33.15 23.04
N GLU A 5 -3.36 -33.77 21.88
CA GLU A 5 -4.02 -33.42 20.65
C GLU A 5 -5.54 -33.41 20.83
N ARG A 6 -6.20 -32.42 20.24
CA ARG A 6 -7.62 -32.54 19.91
C ARG A 6 -7.85 -32.00 18.52
N TRP A 7 -7.52 -32.83 17.54
CA TRP A 7 -8.26 -32.87 16.29
C TRP A 7 -9.74 -33.04 16.62
N MET A 8 -10.59 -32.18 16.08
CA MET A 8 -11.92 -32.53 15.61
C MET A 8 -12.60 -31.33 14.94
N ILE A 9 -12.94 -31.55 13.67
CA ILE A 9 -14.26 -31.29 13.08
C ILE A 9 -14.60 -29.84 12.76
N GLY A 10 -15.00 -29.65 11.50
CA GLY A 10 -16.28 -28.99 11.25
C GLY A 10 -16.18 -27.82 10.30
N GLY A 11 -16.42 -28.08 9.03
CA GLY A 11 -16.71 -27.04 8.07
C GLY A 11 -17.95 -26.25 8.47
N VAL A 12 -17.89 -24.95 8.23
CA VAL A 12 -19.06 -24.12 7.95
C VAL A 12 -18.73 -23.33 6.71
N ALA A 13 -19.28 -23.79 5.59
CA ALA A 13 -19.45 -22.97 4.41
C ALA A 13 -20.69 -22.08 4.61
N LEU A 14 -20.64 -20.89 4.00
CA LEU A 14 -21.70 -19.89 3.86
C LEU A 14 -22.14 -19.14 5.13
N LEU A 15 -21.70 -17.89 5.22
CA LEU A 15 -22.55 -16.80 5.70
C LEU A 15 -22.40 -15.61 4.76
N ALA A 16 -23.56 -15.05 4.43
CA ALA A 16 -23.83 -14.21 3.29
C ALA A 16 -23.17 -12.83 3.38
N LEU A 17 -22.98 -12.26 2.19
CA LEU A 17 -22.64 -10.86 1.97
C LEU A 17 -23.66 -9.96 2.68
N ALA A 18 -23.22 -9.30 3.74
CA ALA A 18 -23.91 -8.18 4.35
C ALA A 18 -22.87 -7.10 4.67
N ALA A 19 -22.42 -6.42 3.63
CA ALA A 19 -21.65 -5.18 3.74
C ALA A 19 -21.98 -4.29 2.54
N CYS A 20 -23.22 -3.83 2.48
CA CYS A 20 -23.51 -2.56 1.82
C CYS A 20 -23.54 -1.51 2.94
N ASP A 21 -22.36 -1.16 3.44
CA ASP A 21 -22.21 0.04 4.27
C ASP A 21 -22.17 1.22 3.30
N ASP A 22 -23.36 1.69 2.94
CA ASP A 22 -23.56 2.95 2.22
C ASP A 22 -23.46 4.09 3.24
N THR A 23 -22.26 4.28 3.80
CA THR A 23 -21.90 5.52 4.47
C THR A 23 -21.15 6.39 3.45
N MET A 24 -21.91 6.93 2.49
CA MET A 24 -21.44 8.02 1.63
C MET A 24 -21.36 9.32 2.46
N THR A 25 -20.33 9.43 3.31
CA THR A 25 -19.76 10.74 3.62
C THR A 25 -19.00 11.18 2.38
N GLY A 26 -19.74 11.79 1.45
CA GLY A 26 -19.26 12.22 0.14
C GLY A 26 -17.99 13.05 0.23
N SER A 27 -16.85 12.39 0.03
CA SER A 27 -15.80 12.98 -0.77
C SER A 27 -16.37 13.06 -2.18
N ALA A 28 -16.48 14.25 -2.76
CA ALA A 28 -16.79 14.38 -4.17
C ALA A 28 -15.87 13.42 -4.92
N ASP A 29 -16.44 12.48 -5.68
CA ASP A 29 -15.69 11.49 -6.43
C ASP A 29 -14.93 12.27 -7.53
N THR A 30 -13.71 12.71 -7.22
CA THR A 30 -12.88 13.51 -8.12
C THR A 30 -12.38 12.68 -9.31
N GLY A 31 -12.74 11.38 -9.37
CA GLY A 31 -12.17 10.40 -10.28
C GLY A 31 -10.71 10.07 -9.95
N LEU A 32 -10.20 10.53 -8.81
CA LEU A 32 -8.83 10.29 -8.38
C LEU A 32 -8.78 9.11 -7.41
N SER A 33 -7.86 8.19 -7.68
CA SER A 33 -7.58 7.04 -6.84
C SER A 33 -6.50 7.38 -5.81
N GLY A 34 -6.66 6.82 -4.60
CA GLY A 34 -5.70 6.96 -3.50
C GLY A 34 -6.40 7.28 -2.18
N THR A 35 -6.79 6.24 -1.45
CA THR A 35 -7.31 6.38 -0.09
C THR A 35 -6.17 6.44 0.92
N GLN A 36 -6.42 6.99 2.11
CA GLN A 36 -5.42 6.98 3.20
C GLN A 36 -4.93 5.57 3.52
N ALA A 37 -5.83 4.58 3.50
CA ALA A 37 -5.48 3.18 3.73
C ALA A 37 -4.53 2.64 2.66
N GLN A 38 -4.74 3.02 1.39
CA GLN A 38 -3.82 2.66 0.30
C GLN A 38 -2.44 3.29 0.51
N PHE A 39 -2.38 4.59 0.81
CA PHE A 39 -1.10 5.25 1.06
C PHE A 39 -0.34 4.61 2.22
N THR A 40 -1.01 4.36 3.36
CA THR A 40 -0.39 3.68 4.51
C THR A 40 0.09 2.27 4.17
N ALA A 41 -0.67 1.51 3.37
CA ALA A 41 -0.25 0.19 2.93
C ALA A 41 0.96 0.22 1.99
N MET A 42 1.15 1.32 1.25
CA MET A 42 2.28 1.51 0.33
C MET A 42 3.58 1.91 1.04
N GLU A 43 3.54 2.59 2.20
CA GLU A 43 4.74 3.18 2.81
C GLU A 43 5.88 2.17 3.03
N ALA A 44 5.58 1.03 3.67
CA ALA A 44 6.58 0.00 3.96
C ALA A 44 7.20 -0.64 2.69
N PRO A 45 6.42 -1.11 1.70
CA PRO A 45 7.01 -1.66 0.48
C PRO A 45 7.75 -0.60 -0.33
N CYS A 46 7.24 0.63 -0.43
CA CYS A 46 7.87 1.73 -1.15
C CYS A 46 9.24 2.12 -0.54
N THR A 47 9.30 2.30 0.79
CA THR A 47 10.56 2.63 1.48
C THR A 47 11.58 1.49 1.40
N SER A 48 11.12 0.23 1.52
CA SER A 48 11.97 -0.96 1.35
C SER A 48 12.56 -1.05 -0.06
N GLN A 49 11.76 -0.81 -1.09
CA GLN A 49 12.24 -0.86 -2.47
C GLN A 49 13.18 0.30 -2.80
N ALA A 50 12.87 1.53 -2.36
CA ALA A 50 13.76 2.68 -2.52
C ALA A 50 15.11 2.48 -1.81
N ALA A 51 15.11 1.88 -0.61
CA ALA A 51 16.32 1.52 0.11
C ALA A 51 17.19 0.52 -0.68
N ARG A 52 16.57 -0.52 -1.26
CA ARG A 52 17.28 -1.49 -2.12
C ARG A 52 17.87 -0.86 -3.37
N LEU A 53 17.12 0.03 -4.03
CA LEU A 53 17.56 0.71 -5.24
C LEU A 53 18.75 1.65 -4.99
N THR A 54 18.75 2.34 -3.85
CA THR A 54 19.75 3.36 -3.51
C THR A 54 20.92 2.86 -2.68
N GLY A 55 20.80 1.67 -2.08
CA GLY A 55 21.72 1.17 -1.06
C GLY A 55 21.60 1.89 0.29
N ALA A 56 20.62 2.78 0.46
CA ALA A 56 20.33 3.46 1.71
C ALA A 56 19.63 2.52 2.71
N SER A 57 19.57 2.91 3.99
CA SER A 57 18.76 2.19 4.96
C SER A 57 17.28 2.58 4.79
N ALA A 58 16.35 1.64 4.99
CA ALA A 58 14.92 1.94 4.93
C ALA A 58 14.50 3.04 5.92
N ALA A 59 15.15 3.10 7.09
CA ALA A 59 14.94 4.15 8.08
C ALA A 59 15.40 5.55 7.64
N SER A 60 16.22 5.64 6.59
CA SER A 60 16.67 6.91 6.00
C SER A 60 15.84 7.34 4.78
N VAL A 61 14.86 6.54 4.38
CA VAL A 61 13.93 6.89 3.29
C VAL A 61 12.75 7.64 3.89
N THR A 62 12.44 8.81 3.32
CA THR A 62 11.34 9.67 3.79
C THR A 62 10.24 9.72 2.74
N VAL A 63 8.99 9.57 3.16
CA VAL A 63 7.83 9.88 2.31
C VAL A 63 7.62 11.39 2.33
N LEU A 64 7.59 12.02 1.17
CA LEU A 64 7.45 13.47 1.04
C LEU A 64 5.98 13.86 0.84
N ASP A 65 5.29 13.20 -0.09
CA ASP A 65 3.90 13.49 -0.45
C ASP A 65 3.10 12.22 -0.77
N GLN A 66 1.78 12.37 -0.63
CA GLN A 66 0.77 11.39 -1.03
C GLN A 66 -0.09 12.03 -2.13
N ILE A 67 -0.04 11.47 -3.33
CA ILE A 67 -0.66 12.06 -4.52
C ILE A 67 -1.75 11.12 -5.03
N GLN A 68 -2.98 11.63 -5.08
CA GLN A 68 -4.09 10.94 -5.73
C GLN A 68 -4.04 11.18 -7.24
N THR A 69 -4.21 10.14 -8.05
CA THR A 69 -4.21 10.26 -9.51
C THR A 69 -5.32 9.41 -10.13
N GLY A 70 -5.69 9.69 -11.38
CA GLY A 70 -6.62 8.82 -12.12
C GLY A 70 -6.08 7.41 -12.41
N GLY A 71 -4.76 7.19 -12.26
CA GLY A 71 -4.10 5.91 -12.51
C GLY A 71 -3.73 5.11 -11.25
N GLY A 72 -4.10 5.59 -10.07
CA GLY A 72 -3.74 4.98 -8.78
C GLY A 72 -2.99 5.94 -7.83
N PRO A 73 -2.85 5.57 -6.56
CA PRO A 73 -2.08 6.35 -5.59
C PRO A 73 -0.58 6.33 -5.93
N ILE A 74 0.07 7.45 -5.66
CA ILE A 74 1.51 7.63 -5.76
C ILE A 74 2.06 8.19 -4.45
N LEU A 75 3.21 7.67 -4.01
CA LEU A 75 4.04 8.30 -2.98
C LEU A 75 5.28 8.94 -3.63
N THR A 76 5.63 10.14 -3.20
CA THR A 76 6.97 10.71 -3.48
C THR A 76 7.89 10.38 -2.31
N LEU A 77 9.13 10.01 -2.60
CA LEU A 77 10.11 9.54 -1.62
C LEU A 77 11.41 10.32 -1.78
N ALA A 78 12.09 10.61 -0.68
CA ALA A 78 13.51 10.95 -0.67
C ALA A 78 14.33 9.75 -0.20
N ALA A 79 15.31 9.32 -1.00
CA ALA A 79 16.22 8.23 -0.66
C ALA A 79 17.61 8.51 -1.24
N GLY A 80 18.67 8.35 -0.42
CA GLY A 80 20.06 8.53 -0.89
C GLY A 80 20.34 9.93 -1.48
N GLY A 81 19.63 10.96 -1.03
CA GLY A 81 19.77 12.34 -1.53
C GLY A 81 19.11 12.61 -2.88
N SER A 82 18.30 11.68 -3.41
CA SER A 82 17.51 11.85 -4.63
C SER A 82 16.03 11.58 -4.35
N ASN A 83 15.17 12.11 -5.22
CA ASN A 83 13.74 11.87 -5.14
C ASN A 83 13.29 10.75 -6.08
N TYR A 84 12.27 10.03 -5.64
CA TYR A 84 11.68 8.90 -6.32
C TYR A 84 10.17 8.96 -6.26
N THR A 85 9.54 8.29 -7.20
CA THR A 85 8.11 8.07 -7.27
C THR A 85 7.84 6.60 -7.02
N CYS A 86 6.92 6.29 -6.11
CA CYS A 86 6.42 4.95 -5.86
C CYS A 86 4.96 4.86 -6.27
N ARG A 87 4.64 3.97 -7.21
CA ARG A 87 3.28 3.74 -7.72
C ARG A 87 2.74 2.40 -7.22
N LEU A 88 1.46 2.37 -6.87
CA LEU A 88 0.72 1.11 -6.65
C LEU A 88 0.30 0.51 -8.00
N GLU A 89 0.62 -0.76 -8.22
CA GLU A 89 0.22 -1.51 -9.40
C GLU A 89 -1.13 -2.24 -9.18
N ALA A 90 -1.78 -2.65 -10.27
CA ALA A 90 -3.10 -3.30 -10.21
C ALA A 90 -3.08 -4.67 -9.50
N ASP A 91 -1.93 -5.33 -9.41
CA ASP A 91 -1.73 -6.59 -8.67
C ASP A 91 -1.43 -6.38 -7.18
N GLY A 92 -1.41 -5.12 -6.71
CA GLY A 92 -1.11 -4.75 -5.33
C GLY A 92 0.39 -4.63 -5.02
N SER A 93 1.27 -4.87 -5.99
CA SER A 93 2.70 -4.59 -5.87
C SER A 93 2.98 -3.09 -6.01
N VAL A 94 4.21 -2.66 -5.72
CA VAL A 94 4.64 -1.28 -5.94
C VAL A 94 5.86 -1.22 -6.86
N THR A 95 5.96 -0.12 -7.60
CA THR A 95 7.12 0.18 -8.46
C THR A 95 7.72 1.50 -8.04
N VAL A 96 9.02 1.50 -7.72
CA VAL A 96 9.79 2.73 -7.42
C VAL A 96 10.68 3.09 -8.61
N PHE A 97 10.61 4.33 -9.07
CA PHE A 97 11.41 4.87 -10.17
C PHE A 97 11.85 6.32 -9.84
N SER A 98 12.96 6.76 -10.43
CA SER A 98 13.44 8.14 -10.24
C SER A 98 12.46 9.13 -10.86
N GLU A 99 12.21 10.27 -10.21
CA GLU A 99 11.27 11.28 -10.73
C GLU A 99 11.67 11.86 -12.10
N PHE A 100 12.94 11.70 -12.48
CA PHE A 100 13.51 12.16 -13.75
C PHE A 100 13.50 11.10 -14.86
N ALA A 101 13.03 9.90 -14.58
CA ALA A 101 12.90 8.83 -15.57
C ALA A 101 11.45 8.81 -16.10
N ASN A 102 11.12 9.76 -16.96
CA ASN A 102 9.87 9.79 -17.73
C ASN A 102 10.17 9.55 -19.21
#